data_AF-A0A0Q6CB77-F1
#
_entry.id   AF-A0A0Q6CB77-F1
#
_cell.length_a   1.000
_cell.length_b   1.000
_cell.length_c   1.000
_cell.angle_alpha   90.00
_cell.angle_beta   90.00
_cell.angle_gamma   90.00
#
_symmetry.space_group_name_H-M   'P 1'
#
loop_
_entity.id
_entity.type
_entity.pdbx_description
1 polymer ?
#
loop_
_entity_poly.entity_id
_entity_poly.type
_entity_poly.pdbx_seq_one_letter_code
_entity_poly.pdbx_strand_id
1 'polypeptide(L)'
;MLHCPPRPNNAEEDAAWQGRPRSWAGSPAPKVVPWLAAVALALAGAVALGMLVDRYEPTRSFFIEDGPVEVLQAALLLGIAGIFAAAFLRSAGSRALFCLVAAYVCIFALTREIPRCGSAFSGDGACLTSGWKETIVASASVLGVLALVLRPIDWFDASRLSNIRWIWPSLPIVGLLVAAEALESLIYYSEIEEFFELIAYLYLGVFAFSILRGTVERRPST
;
A
#
# COMPACT_ATOMS: atom_id res chain seq x y z
N MET A 1 -39.18 -25.93 16.62
CA MET A 1 -38.00 -25.35 17.29
C MET A 1 -36.77 -25.96 16.66
N LEU A 2 -36.05 -25.21 15.83
CA LEU A 2 -34.80 -25.66 15.21
C LEU A 2 -33.68 -25.52 16.24
N HIS A 3 -33.08 -26.64 16.59
CA HIS A 3 -31.97 -26.73 17.52
C HIS A 3 -30.71 -26.25 16.78
N CYS A 4 -30.28 -25.00 17.00
CA CYS A 4 -28.97 -24.56 16.53
C CYS A 4 -27.90 -25.30 17.34
N PRO A 5 -26.93 -25.97 16.68
CA PRO A 5 -25.82 -26.57 17.41
C PRO A 5 -25.03 -25.46 18.15
N PRO A 6 -24.54 -25.74 19.37
CA PRO A 6 -23.71 -24.79 20.10
C PRO A 6 -22.49 -24.42 19.26
N ARG A 7 -22.24 -23.11 19.14
CA ARG A 7 -21.02 -22.58 18.51
C ARG A 7 -19.81 -23.26 19.15
N PRO A 8 -18.83 -23.78 18.38
CA PRO A 8 -17.58 -24.27 18.94
C PRO A 8 -16.98 -23.19 19.84
N ASN A 9 -16.49 -23.60 21.02
CA ASN A 9 -15.99 -22.70 22.06
C ASN A 9 -14.94 -21.74 21.48
N ASN A 10 -15.31 -20.46 21.38
CA ASN A 10 -14.40 -19.36 21.02
C ASN A 10 -13.15 -19.29 21.92
N ALA A 11 -13.14 -19.97 23.08
CA ALA A 11 -12.03 -19.99 24.01
C ALA A 11 -10.71 -20.52 23.39
N GLU A 12 -10.76 -21.48 22.46
CA GLU A 12 -9.54 -21.97 21.79
C GLU A 12 -9.04 -21.02 20.68
N GLU A 13 -9.96 -20.39 19.93
CA GLU A 13 -9.59 -19.33 18.99
C GLU A 13 -9.06 -18.11 19.74
N ASP A 14 -9.74 -17.68 20.80
CA ASP A 14 -9.35 -16.57 21.66
C ASP A 14 -7.98 -16.84 22.31
N ALA A 15 -7.70 -18.07 22.78
CA ALA A 15 -6.39 -18.46 23.28
C ALA A 15 -5.30 -18.45 22.20
N ALA A 16 -5.61 -18.90 20.96
CA ALA A 16 -4.69 -18.87 19.83
C ALA A 16 -4.37 -17.43 19.35
N TRP A 17 -5.25 -16.48 19.64
CA TRP A 17 -5.09 -15.06 19.30
C TRP A 17 -4.50 -14.20 20.43
N GLN A 18 -4.63 -14.60 21.70
CA GLN A 18 -4.18 -13.84 22.87
C GLN A 18 -2.65 -13.68 22.97
N GLY A 19 -1.86 -14.54 22.33
CA GLY A 19 -0.39 -14.49 22.39
C GLY A 19 0.31 -13.55 21.39
N ARG A 20 -0.41 -12.85 20.50
CA ARG A 20 0.20 -12.05 19.42
C ARG A 20 0.13 -10.55 19.71
N PRO A 21 1.22 -9.79 19.50
CA PRO A 21 1.16 -8.34 19.55
C PRO A 21 0.29 -7.83 18.38
N ARG A 22 -0.98 -7.57 18.68
CA ARG A 22 -1.93 -7.00 17.71
C ARG A 22 -1.61 -5.52 17.43
N SER A 23 -1.05 -4.79 18.39
CA SER A 23 -0.56 -3.41 18.23
C SER A 23 0.97 -3.36 18.10
N TRP A 24 1.49 -2.20 17.70
CA TRP A 24 2.94 -1.98 17.60
C TRP A 24 3.65 -1.97 18.95
N ALA A 25 2.99 -1.54 20.03
CA ALA A 25 3.58 -1.33 21.35
C ALA A 25 4.36 -2.56 21.91
N GLY A 26 4.04 -3.77 21.45
CA GLY A 26 4.73 -5.02 21.84
C GLY A 26 5.60 -5.67 20.76
N SER A 27 5.84 -5.00 19.63
CA SER A 27 6.57 -5.55 18.48
C SER A 27 7.92 -4.85 18.27
N PRO A 28 8.97 -5.57 17.84
CA PRO A 28 10.25 -4.95 17.50
C PRO A 28 10.07 -4.01 16.30
N ALA A 29 10.77 -2.88 16.32
CA ALA A 29 10.78 -1.96 15.19
C ALA A 29 11.44 -2.60 13.95
N PRO A 30 11.04 -2.22 12.74
CA PRO A 30 11.66 -2.72 11.52
C PRO A 30 13.16 -2.38 11.50
N LYS A 31 14.00 -3.37 11.20
CA LYS A 31 15.46 -3.20 11.14
C LYS A 31 15.85 -2.32 9.96
N VAL A 32 16.79 -1.39 10.17
CA VAL A 32 17.19 -0.38 9.16
C VAL A 32 17.82 -1.00 7.91
N VAL A 33 18.79 -1.91 8.10
CA VAL A 33 19.61 -2.47 7.01
C VAL A 33 18.81 -3.08 5.86
N PRO A 34 17.83 -4.01 6.07
CA PRO A 34 17.11 -4.61 4.94
C PRO A 34 16.28 -3.60 4.14
N TRP A 35 15.69 -2.59 4.80
CA TRP A 35 14.93 -1.55 4.11
C TRP A 35 15.83 -0.63 3.30
N LEU A 36 16.96 -0.19 3.86
CA LEU A 36 17.94 0.61 3.11
C LEU A 36 18.53 -0.17 1.93
N ALA A 37 18.78 -1.47 2.10
CA ALA A 37 19.21 -2.34 1.00
C ALA A 37 18.14 -2.42 -0.10
N ALA A 38 16.86 -2.56 0.26
CA ALA A 38 15.77 -2.56 -0.69
C ALA A 38 15.67 -1.22 -1.45
N VAL A 39 15.83 -0.09 -0.76
CA VAL A 39 15.89 1.25 -1.41
C VAL A 39 17.09 1.35 -2.35
N ALA A 40 18.27 0.92 -1.92
CA ALA A 40 19.47 0.96 -2.77
C ALA A 40 19.32 0.09 -4.02
N LEU A 41 18.75 -1.11 -3.88
CA LEU A 41 18.44 -1.99 -5.01
C LEU A 41 17.39 -1.38 -5.95
N ALA A 42 16.35 -0.76 -5.38
CA ALA A 42 15.35 -0.02 -6.13
C ALA A 42 15.99 1.11 -6.95
N LEU A 43 16.84 1.95 -6.34
CA LEU A 43 17.55 3.02 -7.03
C LEU A 43 18.54 2.51 -8.09
N ALA A 44 19.25 1.41 -7.82
CA ALA A 44 20.15 0.80 -8.80
C ALA A 44 19.38 0.23 -9.99
N GLY A 45 18.25 -0.44 -9.73
CA GLY A 45 17.29 -0.83 -10.75
C GLY A 45 16.76 0.39 -11.51
N ALA A 46 16.58 1.51 -10.81
CA ALA A 46 16.10 2.75 -11.37
C ALA A 46 17.02 3.27 -12.49
N VAL A 47 18.31 3.38 -12.15
CA VAL A 47 19.34 3.80 -13.09
C VAL A 47 19.47 2.82 -14.25
N ALA A 48 19.46 1.51 -13.97
CA ALA A 48 19.62 0.49 -14.99
C ALA A 48 18.49 0.49 -16.03
N LEU A 49 17.23 0.66 -15.60
CA LEU A 49 16.11 0.75 -16.53
C LEU A 49 16.11 2.09 -17.28
N GLY A 50 16.47 3.21 -16.64
CA GLY A 50 16.61 4.49 -17.34
C GLY A 50 17.60 4.39 -18.51
N MET A 51 18.74 3.71 -18.29
CA MET A 51 19.71 3.42 -19.35
C MET A 51 19.17 2.46 -20.43
N LEU A 52 18.21 1.60 -20.09
CA LEU A 52 17.58 0.68 -21.03
C LEU A 52 16.52 1.39 -21.88
N VAL A 53 15.66 2.21 -21.27
CA VAL A 53 14.62 3.02 -21.93
C VAL A 53 15.25 3.93 -22.97
N ASP A 54 16.36 4.59 -22.63
CA ASP A 54 17.11 5.46 -23.55
C ASP A 54 17.65 4.71 -24.79
N ARG A 55 17.81 3.38 -24.70
CA ARG A 55 18.40 2.55 -25.77
C ARG A 55 17.40 1.70 -26.54
N TYR A 56 16.20 1.45 -26.00
CA TYR A 56 15.25 0.49 -26.55
C TYR A 56 13.82 1.05 -26.62
N GLU A 57 13.40 1.39 -27.84
CA GLU A 57 12.07 1.95 -28.15
C GLU A 57 10.88 1.14 -27.58
N PRO A 58 10.87 -0.22 -27.58
CA PRO A 58 9.77 -0.97 -26.98
C PRO A 58 9.60 -0.71 -25.48
N THR A 59 10.71 -0.51 -24.76
CA THR A 59 10.66 -0.19 -23.33
C THR A 59 10.06 1.19 -23.12
N ARG A 60 10.42 2.16 -23.97
CA ARG A 60 9.81 3.50 -23.94
C ARG A 60 8.30 3.45 -24.09
N SER A 61 7.79 2.70 -25.07
CA SER A 61 6.33 2.56 -25.31
C SER A 61 5.54 1.92 -24.15
N PHE A 62 6.22 1.25 -23.22
CA PHE A 62 5.58 0.68 -22.04
C PHE A 62 5.40 1.71 -20.92
N PHE A 63 6.31 2.70 -20.85
CA PHE A 63 6.38 3.73 -19.81
C PHE A 63 5.94 5.12 -20.31
N ILE A 64 5.28 5.20 -21.47
CA ILE A 64 4.61 6.44 -21.88
C ILE A 64 3.44 6.73 -20.94
N GLU A 65 3.07 8.00 -20.84
CA GLU A 65 1.81 8.45 -20.24
C GLU A 65 0.63 7.67 -20.82
N ASP A 66 -0.33 7.30 -19.98
CA ASP A 66 -1.48 6.44 -20.28
C ASP A 66 -1.08 5.05 -20.80
N GLY A 67 0.16 4.64 -20.52
CA GLY A 67 0.75 3.42 -21.04
C GLY A 67 0.30 2.15 -20.31
N PRO A 68 0.74 0.97 -20.78
CA PRO A 68 0.47 -0.29 -20.10
C PRO A 68 0.99 -0.38 -18.66
N VAL A 69 2.02 0.41 -18.31
CA VAL A 69 2.59 0.44 -16.95
C VAL A 69 1.59 0.95 -15.91
N GLU A 70 0.78 1.94 -16.24
CA GLU A 70 -0.23 2.50 -15.32
C GLU A 70 -1.28 1.47 -14.94
N VAL A 71 -1.71 0.64 -15.90
CA VAL A 71 -2.63 -0.48 -15.63
C VAL A 71 -2.00 -1.49 -14.66
N LEU A 72 -0.71 -1.77 -14.82
CA LEU A 72 0.04 -2.64 -13.92
C LEU A 72 0.17 -2.02 -12.52
N GLN A 73 0.49 -0.73 -12.41
CA GLN A 73 0.57 0.00 -11.15
C GLN A 73 -0.80 0.05 -10.45
N ALA A 74 -1.89 0.31 -11.17
CA ALA A 74 -3.25 0.30 -10.64
C ALA A 74 -3.62 -1.10 -10.09
N ALA A 75 -3.31 -2.16 -10.82
CA ALA A 75 -3.52 -3.54 -10.36
C ALA A 75 -2.67 -3.85 -9.11
N LEU A 76 -1.42 -3.39 -9.09
CA LEU A 76 -0.51 -3.52 -7.96
C LEU A 76 -1.06 -2.79 -6.72
N LEU A 77 -1.48 -1.53 -6.86
CA LEU A 77 -2.09 -0.74 -5.79
C LEU A 77 -3.36 -1.39 -5.24
N LEU A 78 -4.21 -1.95 -6.10
CA LEU A 78 -5.39 -2.71 -5.66
C LEU A 78 -5.00 -3.93 -4.82
N GLY A 79 -3.99 -4.69 -5.27
CA GLY A 79 -3.44 -5.83 -4.52
C GLY A 79 -2.85 -5.41 -3.17
N ILE A 80 -2.10 -4.32 -3.13
CA ILE A 80 -1.52 -3.74 -1.92
C ILE A 80 -2.60 -3.26 -0.95
N ALA A 81 -3.64 -2.59 -1.45
CA ALA A 81 -4.81 -2.20 -0.66
C ALA A 81 -5.47 -3.43 -0.02
N GLY A 82 -5.60 -4.52 -0.78
CA GLY A 82 -6.10 -5.80 -0.27
C GLY A 82 -5.21 -6.40 0.85
N ILE A 83 -3.88 -6.34 0.69
CA ILE A 83 -2.93 -6.78 1.73
C ILE A 83 -3.07 -5.93 3.00
N PHE A 84 -3.18 -4.61 2.87
CA PHE A 84 -3.41 -3.72 4.01
C PHE A 84 -4.78 -3.96 4.65
N ALA A 85 -5.84 -4.19 3.89
CA ALA A 85 -7.15 -4.55 4.43
C ALA A 85 -7.08 -5.88 5.22
N ALA A 86 -6.39 -6.90 4.68
CA ALA A 86 -6.14 -8.15 5.39
C ALA A 86 -5.31 -7.93 6.67
N ALA A 87 -4.29 -7.06 6.62
CA ALA A 87 -3.48 -6.72 7.78
C ALA A 87 -4.28 -5.93 8.83
N PHE A 88 -5.18 -5.04 8.40
CA PHE A 88 -6.12 -4.31 9.26
C PHE A 88 -6.95 -5.30 10.07
N LEU A 89 -7.61 -6.25 9.41
CA LEU A 89 -8.45 -7.26 10.07
C LEU A 89 -7.70 -8.08 11.13
N ARG A 90 -6.37 -8.21 11.00
CA ARG A 90 -5.49 -9.00 11.90
C ARG A 90 -4.73 -8.17 12.93
N SER A 91 -4.70 -6.86 12.81
CA SER A 91 -3.94 -5.92 13.66
C SER A 91 -4.87 -5.17 14.61
N ALA A 92 -4.40 -4.48 15.63
CA ALA A 92 -5.18 -3.61 16.52
C ALA A 92 -4.44 -2.29 16.80
N GLY A 93 -5.14 -1.31 17.39
CA GLY A 93 -4.56 -0.02 17.78
C GLY A 93 -3.96 0.75 16.60
N SER A 94 -2.79 1.36 16.84
CA SER A 94 -2.04 2.16 15.85
C SER A 94 -1.76 1.42 14.54
N ARG A 95 -1.43 0.13 14.61
CA ARG A 95 -1.15 -0.71 13.44
C ARG A 95 -2.39 -0.92 12.58
N ALA A 96 -3.55 -1.14 13.20
CA ALA A 96 -4.82 -1.26 12.45
C ALA A 96 -5.16 0.07 11.77
N LEU A 97 -5.09 1.18 12.50
CA LEU A 97 -5.34 2.51 11.92
C LEU A 97 -4.45 2.77 10.70
N PHE A 98 -3.15 2.50 10.82
CA PHE A 98 -2.21 2.66 9.73
C PHE A 98 -2.58 1.81 8.51
N CYS A 99 -2.92 0.53 8.70
CA CYS A 99 -3.32 -0.34 7.60
C CYS A 99 -4.59 0.16 6.92
N LEU A 100 -5.57 0.66 7.69
CA LEU A 100 -6.79 1.23 7.13
C LEU A 100 -6.50 2.47 6.28
N VAL A 101 -5.72 3.41 6.82
CA VAL A 101 -5.32 4.63 6.11
C VAL A 101 -4.49 4.30 4.88
N ALA A 102 -3.52 3.40 4.99
CA ALA A 102 -2.69 2.98 3.86
C ALA A 102 -3.52 2.30 2.75
N ALA A 103 -4.47 1.43 3.11
CA ALA A 103 -5.39 0.86 2.13
C ALA A 103 -6.22 1.94 1.42
N TYR A 104 -6.75 2.92 2.17
CA TYR A 104 -7.50 4.04 1.60
C TYR A 104 -6.64 4.89 0.65
N VAL A 105 -5.40 5.22 1.06
CA VAL A 105 -4.44 5.96 0.22
C VAL A 105 -4.10 5.18 -1.05
N CYS A 106 -3.95 3.86 -0.99
CA CYS A 106 -3.72 3.04 -2.18
C CYS A 106 -4.91 3.09 -3.16
N ILE A 107 -6.15 3.09 -2.66
CA ILE A 107 -7.34 3.25 -3.51
C ILE A 107 -7.40 4.65 -4.12
N PHE A 108 -6.98 5.68 -3.38
CA PHE A 108 -6.89 7.03 -3.92
C PHE A 108 -5.81 7.15 -5.00
N ALA A 109 -4.61 6.60 -4.75
CA ALA A 109 -3.53 6.52 -5.73
C ALA A 109 -3.98 5.77 -7.00
N LEU A 110 -4.74 4.67 -6.87
CA LEU A 110 -5.31 3.97 -8.03
C LEU A 110 -6.18 4.88 -8.91
N THR A 111 -6.89 5.85 -8.32
CA THR A 111 -7.68 6.82 -9.12
C THR A 111 -6.83 7.93 -9.76
N ARG A 112 -5.57 8.11 -9.32
CA ARG A 112 -4.55 8.88 -10.03
C ARG A 112 -4.09 8.09 -11.26
N GLU A 113 -3.68 6.83 -11.09
CA GLU A 113 -3.11 5.96 -12.15
C GLU A 113 -4.04 5.58 -13.29
N ILE A 114 -5.32 5.95 -13.26
CA ILE A 114 -6.20 5.68 -14.39
C ILE A 114 -6.88 6.99 -14.76
N PRO A 115 -6.63 7.59 -15.92
CA PRO A 115 -7.18 8.88 -16.30
C PRO A 115 -8.70 8.85 -16.45
N ARG A 116 -9.30 10.03 -16.57
CA ARG A 116 -10.72 10.14 -16.90
C ARG A 116 -10.91 9.91 -18.41
N CYS A 117 -11.85 9.05 -18.78
CA CYS A 117 -12.22 8.86 -20.19
C CYS A 117 -12.65 10.18 -20.85
N GLY A 118 -12.02 10.53 -21.97
CA GLY A 118 -12.27 11.76 -22.71
C GLY A 118 -11.60 13.00 -22.13
N SER A 119 -10.62 12.83 -21.24
CA SER A 119 -9.76 13.93 -20.80
C SER A 119 -8.64 14.17 -21.81
N ALA A 120 -8.00 15.34 -21.76
CA ALA A 120 -6.82 15.62 -22.59
C ALA A 120 -5.63 14.70 -22.27
N PHE A 121 -5.69 14.04 -21.11
CA PHE A 121 -4.73 13.08 -20.57
C PHE A 121 -5.31 11.66 -20.63
N SER A 122 -6.19 11.35 -21.58
CA SER A 122 -6.55 9.96 -21.82
C SER A 122 -6.17 9.66 -23.26
N GLY A 123 -4.96 9.14 -23.45
CA GLY A 123 -4.50 8.56 -24.70
C GLY A 123 -5.27 7.29 -25.06
N ASP A 124 -4.60 6.34 -25.70
CA ASP A 124 -5.19 5.05 -26.09
C ASP A 124 -5.25 4.02 -24.93
N GLY A 125 -4.88 4.44 -23.71
CA GLY A 125 -4.79 3.63 -22.51
C GLY A 125 -6.12 3.28 -21.84
N ALA A 126 -6.03 2.58 -20.70
CA ALA A 126 -7.20 2.33 -19.86
C ALA A 126 -7.71 3.63 -19.25
N CYS A 127 -9.03 3.82 -19.19
CA CYS A 127 -9.62 5.02 -18.60
C CYS A 127 -10.83 4.66 -17.73
N LEU A 128 -11.15 5.54 -16.77
CA LEU A 128 -12.35 5.46 -15.96
C LEU A 128 -13.30 6.62 -16.28
N THR A 129 -14.60 6.35 -16.38
CA THR A 129 -15.57 7.45 -16.43
C THR A 129 -15.58 8.18 -15.08
N SER A 130 -15.95 9.47 -15.06
CA SER A 130 -15.96 10.26 -13.81
C SER A 130 -16.82 9.61 -12.72
N GLY A 131 -17.97 9.05 -13.12
CA GLY A 131 -18.86 8.35 -12.19
C GLY A 131 -18.19 7.14 -11.53
N TRP A 132 -17.30 6.43 -12.22
CA TRP A 132 -16.57 5.32 -11.61
C TRP A 132 -15.51 5.78 -10.61
N LYS A 133 -14.74 6.84 -10.92
CA LYS A 133 -13.78 7.40 -9.96
C LYS A 133 -14.47 7.85 -8.66
N GLU A 134 -15.57 8.59 -8.81
CA GLU A 134 -16.39 9.04 -7.67
C GLU A 134 -16.94 7.85 -6.87
N THR A 135 -17.47 6.84 -7.56
CA THR A 135 -18.02 5.63 -6.92
C THR A 135 -16.94 4.86 -6.15
N ILE A 136 -15.74 4.71 -6.70
CA ILE A 136 -14.61 4.02 -6.05
C ILE A 136 -14.24 4.75 -4.75
N VAL A 137 -14.02 6.07 -4.82
CA VAL A 137 -13.63 6.87 -3.65
C VAL A 137 -14.75 6.91 -2.60
N ALA A 138 -16.00 7.09 -3.02
CA ALA A 138 -17.15 7.08 -2.12
C ALA A 138 -17.31 5.73 -1.42
N SER A 139 -17.18 4.62 -2.16
CA SER A 139 -17.26 3.27 -1.60
C SER A 139 -16.12 3.01 -0.61
N ALA A 140 -14.88 3.38 -0.95
CA ALA A 140 -13.74 3.27 -0.04
C ALA A 140 -13.93 4.11 1.23
N SER A 141 -14.51 5.30 1.11
CA SER A 141 -14.81 6.18 2.24
C SER A 141 -15.86 5.57 3.17
N VAL A 142 -16.97 5.07 2.60
CA VAL A 142 -18.04 4.41 3.37
C VAL A 142 -17.51 3.17 4.08
N LEU A 143 -16.72 2.33 3.39
CA LEU A 143 -16.09 1.16 3.98
C LEU A 143 -15.10 1.53 5.08
N GLY A 144 -14.32 2.60 4.90
CA GLY A 144 -13.39 3.11 5.90
C GLY A 144 -14.09 3.58 7.18
N VAL A 145 -15.17 4.36 7.02
CA VAL A 145 -16.00 4.81 8.16
C VAL A 145 -16.65 3.61 8.84
N LEU A 146 -17.24 2.69 8.08
CA LEU A 146 -17.86 1.49 8.63
C LEU A 146 -16.83 0.64 9.41
N ALA A 147 -15.60 0.51 8.90
CA ALA A 147 -14.53 -0.19 9.57
C ALA A 147 -14.16 0.45 10.92
N LEU A 148 -14.12 1.80 11.00
CA LEU A 148 -13.87 2.52 12.25
C LEU A 148 -15.02 2.41 13.25
N VAL A 149 -16.27 2.45 12.77
CA VAL A 149 -17.47 2.31 13.61
C VAL A 149 -17.60 0.91 14.20
N LEU A 150 -17.42 -0.12 13.36
CA LEU A 150 -17.51 -1.51 13.80
C LEU A 150 -16.31 -1.94 14.65
N ARG A 151 -15.21 -1.18 14.57
CA ARG A 151 -13.97 -1.51 15.24
C ARG A 151 -13.32 -0.28 15.86
N PRO A 152 -13.80 0.14 17.04
CA PRO A 152 -13.28 1.33 17.71
C PRO A 152 -11.77 1.18 17.95
N ILE A 153 -11.04 2.23 17.60
CA ILE A 153 -9.60 2.34 17.78
C ILE A 153 -9.32 3.18 19.02
N ASP A 154 -8.37 2.75 19.85
CA ASP A 154 -7.85 3.59 20.92
C ASP A 154 -7.02 4.73 20.33
N TRP A 155 -7.62 5.92 20.26
CA TRP A 155 -7.01 7.10 19.68
C TRP A 155 -5.76 7.55 20.45
N PHE A 156 -5.68 7.33 21.76
CA PHE A 156 -4.51 7.70 22.55
C PHE A 156 -3.32 6.81 22.27
N ASP A 157 -3.53 5.51 22.03
CA ASP A 157 -2.47 4.61 21.58
C ASP A 157 -2.09 4.88 20.12
N ALA A 158 -3.09 5.14 19.27
CA ALA A 158 -2.88 5.43 17.85
C ALA A 158 -2.03 6.68 17.61
N SER A 159 -2.25 7.76 18.39
CA SER A 159 -1.58 9.04 18.22
C SER A 159 -0.19 9.15 18.87
N ARG A 160 0.32 8.08 19.50
CA ARG A 160 1.64 8.14 20.14
C ARG A 160 2.73 8.36 19.10
N LEU A 161 3.56 9.39 19.30
CA LEU A 161 4.71 9.68 18.44
C LEU A 161 5.69 8.50 18.35
N SER A 162 5.76 7.65 19.37
CA SER A 162 6.57 6.43 19.34
C SER A 162 6.19 5.49 18.18
N ASN A 163 4.95 5.55 17.67
CA ASN A 163 4.47 4.76 16.53
C ASN A 163 5.23 5.07 15.23
N ILE A 164 5.87 6.25 15.11
CA ILE A 164 6.60 6.64 13.89
C ILE A 164 7.75 5.67 13.56
N ARG A 165 8.34 5.04 14.59
CA ARG A 165 9.45 4.08 14.42
C ARG A 165 9.03 2.77 13.74
N TRP A 166 7.74 2.52 13.53
CA TRP A 166 7.27 1.38 12.72
C TRP A 166 6.83 1.78 11.32
N ILE A 167 6.55 3.06 11.12
CA ILE A 167 6.08 3.63 9.85
C ILE A 167 7.25 4.12 9.01
N TRP A 168 8.43 4.41 9.60
CA TRP A 168 9.57 4.94 8.86
C TRP A 168 9.93 4.22 7.55
N PRO A 169 9.73 2.89 7.36
CA PRO A 169 9.98 2.27 6.07
C PRO A 169 9.12 2.83 4.94
N SER A 170 8.02 3.54 5.21
CA SER A 170 7.23 4.24 4.20
C SER A 170 7.84 5.56 3.74
N LEU A 171 8.82 6.13 4.45
CA LEU A 171 9.44 7.40 4.07
C LEU A 171 10.14 7.35 2.71
N PRO A 172 10.90 6.29 2.37
CA PRO A 172 11.42 6.11 1.01
C PRO A 172 10.35 6.15 -0.08
N ILE A 173 9.14 5.66 0.18
CA ILE A 173 8.03 5.66 -0.79
C ILE A 173 7.66 7.10 -1.12
N VAL A 174 7.45 7.92 -0.08
CA VAL A 174 7.17 9.35 -0.24
C VAL A 174 8.32 10.05 -0.96
N GLY A 175 9.56 9.74 -0.59
CA GLY A 175 10.74 10.29 -1.26
C GLY A 175 10.83 9.94 -2.74
N LEU A 176 10.48 8.70 -3.12
CA LEU A 176 10.46 8.26 -4.51
C LEU A 176 9.35 8.95 -5.31
N LEU A 177 8.13 9.05 -4.76
CA LEU A 177 7.01 9.73 -5.43
C LEU A 177 7.29 11.24 -5.61
N VAL A 178 7.84 11.90 -4.58
CA VAL A 178 8.25 13.31 -4.70
C VAL A 178 9.38 13.48 -5.71
N ALA A 179 10.33 12.54 -5.76
CA ALA A 179 11.41 12.57 -6.74
C ALA A 179 10.90 12.32 -8.16
N ALA A 180 9.89 11.46 -8.35
CA ALA A 180 9.25 11.20 -9.64
C ALA A 180 8.70 12.51 -10.24
N GLU A 181 7.80 13.16 -9.51
CA GLU A 181 7.19 14.45 -9.87
C GLU A 181 8.24 15.57 -10.08
N ALA A 182 9.24 15.63 -9.20
CA ALA A 182 10.30 16.64 -9.31
C ALA A 182 11.18 16.42 -10.56
N LEU A 183 11.46 15.17 -10.94
CA LEU A 183 12.27 14.87 -12.12
C LEU A 183 11.48 15.08 -13.42
N GLU A 184 10.21 14.71 -13.42
CA GLU A 184 9.31 14.96 -14.54
C GLU A 184 9.21 16.46 -14.84
N SER A 185 8.96 17.27 -13.80
CA SER A 185 8.89 18.74 -13.94
C SER A 185 10.21 19.42 -14.33
N LEU A 186 11.38 18.81 -14.04
CA LEU A 186 12.69 19.40 -14.36
C LEU A 186 13.25 18.97 -15.72
N ILE A 187 12.97 17.73 -16.15
CA ILE A 187 13.64 17.13 -17.30
C ILE A 187 12.63 16.70 -18.40
N TYR A 188 11.32 16.80 -18.14
CA TYR A 188 10.23 16.46 -19.09
C TYR A 188 10.32 15.02 -19.63
N TYR A 189 10.66 14.07 -18.77
CA TYR A 189 10.68 12.63 -19.08
C TYR A 189 9.62 11.91 -18.25
N SER A 190 8.42 11.76 -18.82
CA SER A 190 7.31 11.02 -18.19
C SER A 190 7.69 9.57 -17.89
N GLU A 191 8.58 8.96 -18.68
CA GLU A 191 9.00 7.57 -18.47
C GLU A 191 9.75 7.36 -17.15
N ILE A 192 10.39 8.41 -16.62
CA ILE A 192 11.09 8.37 -15.33
C ILE A 192 10.07 8.41 -14.19
N GLU A 193 9.01 9.21 -14.30
CA GLU A 193 7.95 9.30 -13.30
C GLU A 193 7.31 7.93 -13.10
N GLU A 194 6.74 7.37 -14.16
CA GLU A 194 6.06 6.08 -14.18
C GLU A 194 6.86 4.97 -13.52
N PHE A 195 8.16 5.00 -13.76
CA PHE A 195 9.04 3.99 -13.23
C PHE A 195 9.37 4.20 -11.74
N PHE A 196 9.60 5.43 -11.31
CA PHE A 196 9.77 5.74 -9.89
C PHE A 196 8.51 5.39 -9.10
N GLU A 197 7.34 5.65 -9.66
CA GLU A 197 6.05 5.26 -9.08
C GLU A 197 5.91 3.74 -8.99
N LEU A 198 6.23 3.00 -10.06
CA LEU A 198 6.22 1.54 -10.05
C LEU A 198 7.15 0.96 -8.96
N ILE A 199 8.36 1.50 -8.84
CA ILE A 199 9.31 1.10 -7.78
C ILE A 199 8.74 1.42 -6.39
N ALA A 200 8.18 2.61 -6.21
CA ALA A 200 7.58 3.04 -4.95
C ALA A 200 6.44 2.08 -4.54
N TYR A 201 5.62 1.64 -5.50
CA TYR A 201 4.52 0.70 -5.28
C TYR A 201 5.01 -0.72 -5.00
N LEU A 202 6.04 -1.21 -5.69
CA LEU A 202 6.65 -2.51 -5.38
C LEU A 202 7.23 -2.52 -3.96
N TYR A 203 7.93 -1.45 -3.59
CA TYR A 203 8.45 -1.27 -2.24
C TYR A 203 7.31 -1.21 -1.21
N LEU A 204 6.23 -0.47 -1.51
CA LEU A 204 5.02 -0.42 -0.68
C LEU A 204 4.40 -1.81 -0.50
N GLY A 205 4.39 -2.64 -1.55
CA GLY A 205 3.90 -4.01 -1.48
C GLY A 205 4.74 -4.91 -0.57
N VAL A 206 6.08 -4.80 -0.64
CA VAL A 206 6.98 -5.48 0.31
C VAL A 206 6.71 -5.01 1.75
N PHE A 207 6.48 -3.71 1.94
CA PHE A 207 6.12 -3.15 3.23
C PHE A 207 4.78 -3.65 3.76
N ALA A 208 3.73 -3.61 2.94
CA ALA A 208 2.41 -4.14 3.26
C ALA A 208 2.48 -5.62 3.63
N PHE A 209 3.22 -6.42 2.87
CA PHE A 209 3.39 -7.85 3.14
C PHE A 209 4.17 -8.10 4.43
N SER A 210 5.21 -7.30 4.72
CA SER A 210 5.95 -7.40 5.98
C SER A 210 5.04 -7.12 7.18
N ILE A 211 4.14 -6.14 7.07
CA ILE A 211 3.13 -5.84 8.08
C ILE A 211 2.15 -7.00 8.17
N LEU A 212 1.67 -7.57 7.07
CA LEU A 212 0.78 -8.73 7.13
C LEU A 212 1.46 -9.92 7.83
N ARG A 213 2.71 -10.26 7.48
CA ARG A 213 3.45 -11.37 8.12
C ARG A 213 3.75 -11.13 9.59
N GLY A 214 4.08 -9.90 9.99
CA GLY A 214 4.33 -9.57 11.39
C GLY A 214 3.08 -9.66 12.28
N THR A 215 1.89 -9.94 11.72
CA THR A 215 0.69 -10.32 12.51
C THR A 215 0.62 -11.84 12.77
N VAL A 216 1.51 -12.61 12.15
CA VAL A 216 1.49 -14.09 12.13
C VAL A 216 2.55 -14.71 13.04
N GLU A 217 3.73 -14.11 13.18
CA GLU A 217 4.83 -14.70 13.94
C GLU A 217 4.48 -14.94 15.42
N ARG A 218 4.47 -16.22 15.79
CA ARG A 218 4.34 -16.71 17.18
C ARG A 218 5.65 -16.44 17.92
N ARG A 219 5.59 -16.02 19.18
CA ARG A 219 6.73 -16.25 20.07
C ARG A 219 6.97 -17.77 20.13
N PRO A 220 8.20 -18.27 19.98
CA PRO A 220 8.50 -19.63 20.39
C PRO A 220 8.15 -19.75 21.87
N SER A 221 7.31 -20.72 22.21
CA SER A 221 7.07 -21.13 23.59
C SER A 221 8.39 -21.67 24.12
N THR A 222 9.05 -20.87 24.97
CA THR A 222 10.13 -21.33 25.86
C THR A 222 9.58 -22.25 26.93
#